data_AF-A0A3N8R8W3-F1
#
_entry.id   AF-A0A3N8R8W3-F1
#
_cell.length_a   1.000
_cell.length_b   1.000
_cell.length_c   1.000
_cell.angle_alpha   90.00
_cell.angle_beta   90.00
_cell.angle_gamma   90.00
#
_symmetry.space_group_name_H-M   'P 1'
#
loop_
_entity.id
_entity.type
_entity.pdbx_description
1 polymer ?
#
loop_
_entity_poly.entity_id
_entity_poly.type
_entity_poly.pdbx_seq_one_letter_code
_entity_poly.pdbx_strand_id
1 'polypeptide(L)'
;MTGVEAGELRPYRQRIANCVKRNFQSPVWGMLAANWSALVDHSRAFHARMYQGEPYNRSEARAYQEVVKLADNVKADEIATVVLALYLLQHERPMRFSSDDAFTFQLVRRVMRLTDVNVGVSHNSMTGRAVRVYRDLPPRVTRLVGRWLVEVYGRAGLYIAGLETAAMDRAAARAAELNDALGALV
;
A
#
# COMPACT_ATOMS: atom_id res chain seq x y z
N MET A 1 -10.85 -2.35 -14.99
CA MET A 1 -10.63 -2.87 -13.62
C MET A 1 -11.28 -1.94 -12.61
N THR A 2 -12.08 -2.47 -11.68
CA THR A 2 -12.66 -1.66 -10.58
C THR A 2 -11.58 -1.30 -9.56
N GLY A 3 -11.68 -0.11 -8.96
CA GLY A 3 -10.74 0.30 -7.90
C GLY A 3 -10.83 -0.65 -6.71
N VAL A 4 -9.70 -0.99 -6.09
CA VAL A 4 -9.72 -1.67 -4.78
C VAL A 4 -10.43 -0.74 -3.82
N GLU A 5 -11.34 -1.22 -2.97
CA GLU A 5 -12.06 -0.40 -1.99
C GLU A 5 -11.45 -0.44 -0.58
N ALA A 6 -11.79 0.52 0.28
CA ALA A 6 -11.29 0.51 1.66
C ALA A 6 -11.86 -0.69 2.45
N GLY A 7 -13.14 -1.03 2.22
CA GLY A 7 -13.78 -2.21 2.79
C GLY A 7 -13.14 -3.51 2.32
N GLU A 8 -12.83 -3.61 1.02
CA GLU A 8 -12.12 -4.76 0.43
C GLU A 8 -10.75 -4.98 1.08
N LEU A 9 -10.00 -3.90 1.35
CA LEU A 9 -8.64 -3.99 1.89
C LEU A 9 -8.60 -4.21 3.42
N ARG A 10 -9.69 -3.91 4.15
CA ARG A 10 -9.76 -3.99 5.61
C ARG A 10 -9.31 -5.35 6.20
N PRO A 11 -9.78 -6.52 5.73
CA PRO A 11 -9.34 -7.81 6.27
C PRO A 11 -7.83 -8.03 6.09
N TYR A 12 -7.27 -7.61 4.95
CA TYR A 12 -5.85 -7.73 4.66
C TYR A 12 -5.00 -6.81 5.55
N ARG A 13 -5.43 -5.56 5.79
CA ARG A 13 -4.77 -4.65 6.74
C ARG A 13 -4.72 -5.25 8.15
N GLN A 14 -5.83 -5.85 8.60
CA GLN A 14 -5.89 -6.48 9.92
C GLN A 14 -4.91 -7.65 10.03
N ARG A 15 -4.79 -8.48 8.99
CA ARG A 15 -3.85 -9.60 8.97
C ARG A 15 -2.41 -9.13 9.01
N ILE A 16 -2.05 -8.12 8.23
CA ILE A 16 -0.71 -7.52 8.30
C ILE A 16 -0.44 -6.93 9.68
N ALA A 17 -1.39 -6.21 10.29
CA ALA A 17 -1.23 -5.68 11.64
C ALA A 17 -0.99 -6.80 12.67
N ASN A 18 -1.70 -7.93 12.54
CA ASN A 18 -1.48 -9.10 13.39
C ASN A 18 -0.12 -9.76 13.12
N CYS A 19 0.32 -9.83 11.87
CA CYS A 19 1.63 -10.34 11.47
C CYS A 19 2.77 -9.49 12.09
N VAL A 20 2.65 -8.17 12.03
CA VAL A 20 3.59 -7.24 12.66
C VAL A 20 3.64 -7.46 14.17
N LYS A 21 2.48 -7.55 14.84
CA LYS A 21 2.42 -7.82 16.29
C LYS A 21 3.06 -9.16 16.67
N ARG A 22 2.80 -10.22 15.90
CA ARG A 22 3.35 -11.56 16.15
C ARG A 22 4.86 -11.61 15.96
N ASN A 23 5.40 -10.79 15.05
CA ASN A 23 6.80 -10.79 14.66
C ASN A 23 7.49 -9.45 14.95
N PHE A 24 7.09 -8.72 16.00
CA PHE A 24 7.51 -7.32 16.20
C PHE A 24 9.03 -7.16 16.37
N GLN A 25 9.72 -8.21 16.82
CA GLN A 25 11.17 -8.25 16.99
C GLN A 25 11.92 -8.52 15.67
N SER A 26 11.23 -8.84 14.58
CA SER A 26 11.87 -9.12 13.30
C SER A 26 12.58 -7.87 12.78
N PRO A 27 13.86 -7.98 12.36
CA PRO A 27 14.62 -6.83 11.84
C PRO A 27 14.03 -6.28 10.53
N VAL A 28 13.17 -7.05 9.84
CA VAL A 28 12.54 -6.64 8.58
C VAL A 28 11.77 -5.32 8.73
N TRP A 29 11.12 -5.08 9.88
CA TRP A 29 10.33 -3.87 10.10
C TRP A 29 11.22 -2.64 10.18
N GLY A 30 12.37 -2.75 10.86
CA GLY A 30 13.38 -1.70 10.92
C GLY A 30 13.97 -1.42 9.53
N MET A 31 14.26 -2.46 8.74
CA MET A 31 14.76 -2.30 7.37
C MET A 31 13.75 -1.63 6.45
N LEU A 32 12.46 -1.99 6.52
CA LEU A 32 11.41 -1.34 5.73
C LEU A 32 11.24 0.13 6.11
N ALA A 33 11.27 0.45 7.41
CA ALA A 33 11.21 1.83 7.88
C ALA A 33 12.45 2.64 7.42
N ALA A 34 13.65 2.04 7.47
CA ALA A 34 14.88 2.67 7.01
C ALA A 34 14.86 2.92 5.48
N ASN A 35 14.42 1.95 4.69
CA ASN A 35 14.28 2.10 3.24
C ASN A 35 13.27 3.21 2.88
N TRP A 36 12.16 3.29 3.60
CA TRP A 36 11.21 4.39 3.45
C TRP A 36 11.83 5.74 3.82
N SER A 37 12.55 5.82 4.94
CA SER A 37 13.24 7.04 5.36
C SER A 37 14.24 7.51 4.30
N ALA A 38 15.05 6.60 3.76
CA ALA A 38 16.01 6.93 2.71
C ALA A 38 15.34 7.50 1.44
N LEU A 39 14.20 6.94 1.04
CA LEU A 39 13.41 7.48 -0.08
C LEU A 39 12.88 8.89 0.25
N VAL A 40 12.41 9.13 1.47
CA VAL A 40 11.92 10.44 1.91
C VAL A 40 13.06 11.46 1.93
N ASP A 41 14.22 11.11 2.48
CA ASP A 41 15.40 11.98 2.53
C ASP A 41 15.88 12.34 1.13
N HIS A 42 15.93 11.36 0.22
CA HIS A 42 16.23 11.59 -1.18
C HIS A 42 15.22 12.56 -1.84
N SER A 43 13.93 12.38 -1.56
CA SER A 43 12.86 13.23 -2.07
C SER A 43 12.98 14.67 -1.56
N ARG A 44 13.30 14.87 -0.28
CA ARG A 44 13.54 16.20 0.31
C ARG A 44 14.79 16.87 -0.29
N ALA A 45 15.87 16.11 -0.47
CA ALA A 45 17.09 16.61 -1.10
C ALA A 45 16.87 17.02 -2.56
N PHE A 46 16.02 16.29 -3.31
CA PHE A 46 15.60 16.69 -4.65
C PHE A 46 14.86 18.04 -4.64
N HIS A 47 13.92 18.25 -3.71
CA HIS A 47 13.22 19.54 -3.59
C HIS A 47 14.17 20.69 -3.26
N ALA A 48 15.13 20.47 -2.35
CA ALA A 48 16.11 21.50 -2.01
C ALA A 48 16.90 21.98 -3.24
N ARG A 49 17.36 21.05 -4.09
CA ARG A 49 18.04 21.36 -5.36
C ARG A 49 17.15 22.10 -6.36
N MET A 50 15.89 21.70 -6.46
CA MET A 50 14.91 22.40 -7.29
C MET A 50 14.71 23.86 -6.83
N TYR A 51 14.62 24.12 -5.52
CA TYR A 51 14.52 25.48 -4.98
C TYR A 51 15.78 26.32 -5.20
N GLN A 52 16.93 25.68 -5.41
CA GLN A 52 18.20 26.34 -5.79
C GLN A 52 18.29 26.66 -7.30
N GLY A 53 17.25 26.33 -8.10
CA GLY A 53 17.18 26.66 -9.52
C GLY A 53 17.77 25.61 -10.45
N GLU A 54 18.09 24.40 -9.96
CA GLU A 54 18.54 23.31 -10.83
C GLU A 54 17.42 22.88 -11.80
N PRO A 55 17.73 22.59 -13.08
CA PRO A 55 16.76 22.04 -14.01
C PRO A 55 16.19 20.70 -13.52
N TYR A 56 14.88 20.52 -13.63
CA TYR A 56 14.19 19.32 -13.13
C TYR A 56 13.11 18.81 -14.09
N ASN A 57 12.84 17.51 -14.03
CA ASN A 57 11.70 16.92 -14.72
C ASN A 57 10.41 17.17 -13.91
N ARG A 58 9.41 17.83 -14.53
CA ARG A 58 8.15 18.18 -13.87
C ARG A 58 7.37 16.98 -13.29
N SER A 59 7.38 15.84 -13.98
CA SER A 59 6.67 14.64 -13.51
C SER A 59 7.38 14.01 -12.31
N GLU A 60 8.70 14.03 -12.34
CA GLU A 60 9.55 13.52 -11.26
C GLU A 60 9.48 14.40 -10.02
N ALA A 61 9.59 15.72 -10.19
CA ALA A 61 9.41 16.68 -9.10
C ALA A 61 8.04 16.51 -8.41
N ARG A 62 6.98 16.32 -9.21
CA ARG A 62 5.65 16.03 -8.67
C ARG A 62 5.62 14.70 -7.92
N ALA A 63 6.28 13.65 -8.40
CA ALA A 63 6.35 12.36 -7.71
C ALA A 63 7.06 12.48 -6.35
N TYR A 64 8.23 13.13 -6.30
CA TYR A 64 8.93 13.39 -5.04
C TYR A 64 8.10 14.24 -4.08
N GLN A 65 7.34 15.21 -4.60
CA GLN A 65 6.42 16.01 -3.78
C GLN A 65 5.35 15.15 -3.10
N GLU A 66 4.77 14.18 -3.81
CA GLU A 66 3.78 13.27 -3.21
C GLU A 66 4.41 12.36 -2.15
N VAL A 67 5.66 11.91 -2.33
CA VAL A 67 6.38 11.14 -1.30
C VAL A 67 6.60 11.98 -0.04
N VAL A 68 7.06 13.23 -0.18
CA VAL A 68 7.26 14.13 0.97
C VAL A 68 5.93 14.40 1.68
N LYS A 69 4.86 14.70 0.92
CA LYS A 69 3.52 14.89 1.50
C LYS A 69 3.04 13.68 2.29
N LEU A 70 3.26 12.46 1.78
CA LEU A 70 2.94 11.24 2.52
C LEU A 70 3.71 11.18 3.83
N ALA A 71 5.03 11.39 3.79
CA ALA A 71 5.88 11.31 4.97
C ALA A 71 5.54 12.35 6.03
N ASP A 72 5.11 13.55 5.62
CA ASP A 72 4.72 14.63 6.53
C ASP A 72 3.37 14.37 7.22
N ASN A 73 2.49 13.55 6.62
CA ASN A 73 1.10 13.42 7.06
C ASN A 73 0.70 12.00 7.51
N VAL A 74 1.48 10.98 7.16
CA VAL A 74 1.16 9.57 7.41
C VAL A 74 2.38 8.87 7.99
N LYS A 75 2.15 8.10 9.05
CA LYS A 75 3.22 7.32 9.68
C LYS A 75 3.70 6.20 8.74
N ALA A 76 5.00 5.91 8.77
CA ALA A 76 5.61 4.91 7.90
C ALA A 76 5.03 3.50 8.08
N ASP A 77 4.65 3.14 9.32
CA ASP A 77 4.01 1.87 9.64
C ASP A 77 2.62 1.71 9.01
N GLU A 78 1.85 2.79 8.91
CA GLU A 78 0.57 2.79 8.21
C GLU A 78 0.74 2.62 6.70
N ILE A 79 1.72 3.31 6.10
CA ILE A 79 2.07 3.16 4.68
C ILE A 79 2.48 1.70 4.40
N ALA A 80 3.41 1.16 5.19
CA ALA A 80 3.87 -0.21 5.08
C ALA A 80 2.69 -1.19 5.20
N THR A 81 1.82 -1.01 6.18
CA THR A 81 0.64 -1.87 6.39
C THR A 81 -0.26 -1.92 5.15
N VAL A 82 -0.52 -0.77 4.54
CA VAL A 82 -1.39 -0.67 3.35
C VAL A 82 -0.72 -1.30 2.13
N VAL A 83 0.57 -1.05 1.92
CA VAL A 83 1.33 -1.64 0.82
C VAL A 83 1.35 -3.17 0.93
N LEU A 84 1.72 -3.70 2.09
CA LEU A 84 1.78 -5.14 2.34
C LEU A 84 0.40 -5.80 2.24
N ALA A 85 -0.67 -5.10 2.66
CA ALA A 85 -2.04 -5.58 2.52
C ALA A 85 -2.46 -5.72 1.05
N LEU A 86 -2.00 -4.83 0.15
CA LEU A 86 -2.26 -4.98 -1.28
C LEU A 86 -1.50 -6.16 -1.88
N TYR A 87 -0.25 -6.40 -1.47
CA TYR A 87 0.48 -7.59 -1.89
C TYR A 87 -0.21 -8.88 -1.45
N LEU A 88 -0.74 -8.91 -0.22
CA LEU A 88 -1.51 -10.04 0.26
C LEU A 88 -2.81 -10.24 -0.55
N LEU A 89 -3.52 -9.16 -0.86
CA LEU A 89 -4.70 -9.21 -1.74
C LEU A 89 -4.33 -9.73 -3.14
N GLN A 90 -3.23 -9.26 -3.73
CA GLN A 90 -2.77 -9.72 -5.05
C GLN A 90 -2.40 -11.19 -5.04
N HIS A 91 -1.74 -11.65 -3.97
CA HIS A 91 -1.34 -13.04 -3.81
C HIS A 91 -2.55 -13.97 -3.71
N GLU A 92 -3.55 -13.61 -2.90
CA GLU A 92 -4.75 -14.43 -2.71
C GLU A 92 -5.76 -14.30 -3.85
N ARG A 93 -5.74 -13.19 -4.58
CA ARG A 93 -6.62 -12.95 -5.72
C ARG A 93 -5.82 -12.43 -6.92
N PRO A 94 -5.01 -13.26 -7.60
CA PRO A 94 -4.19 -12.81 -8.73
C PRO A 94 -5.03 -12.17 -9.85
N MET A 95 -6.20 -12.75 -10.15
CA MET A 95 -7.14 -12.25 -11.16
C MET A 95 -7.80 -10.91 -10.79
N ARG A 96 -7.60 -10.41 -9.55
CA ARG A 96 -8.12 -9.10 -9.12
C ARG A 96 -7.48 -7.95 -9.89
N PHE A 97 -6.25 -8.17 -10.37
CA PHE A 97 -5.45 -7.20 -11.11
C PHE A 97 -5.20 -7.75 -12.52
N SER A 98 -5.63 -6.99 -13.53
CA SER A 98 -5.47 -7.42 -14.93
C SER A 98 -4.02 -7.38 -15.43
N SER A 99 -3.15 -6.68 -14.71
CA SER A 99 -1.72 -6.56 -15.01
C SER A 99 -0.96 -6.00 -13.80
N ASP A 100 0.37 -6.07 -13.85
CA ASP A 100 1.26 -5.46 -12.85
C ASP A 100 1.10 -3.94 -12.79
N ASP A 101 0.86 -3.30 -13.95
CA ASP A 101 0.53 -1.88 -14.02
C ASP A 101 -0.78 -1.59 -13.28
N ALA A 102 -1.80 -2.44 -13.45
CA ALA A 102 -3.07 -2.27 -12.77
C ALA A 102 -2.92 -2.42 -11.25
N PHE A 103 -2.10 -3.37 -10.78
CA PHE A 103 -1.71 -3.49 -9.38
C PHE A 103 -1.01 -2.21 -8.88
N THR A 104 0.03 -1.77 -9.60
CA THR A 104 0.83 -0.58 -9.26
C THR A 104 -0.03 0.67 -9.12
N PHE A 105 -1.00 0.86 -10.03
CA PHE A 105 -1.92 1.98 -9.96
C PHE A 105 -2.83 1.92 -8.72
N GLN A 106 -3.32 0.73 -8.34
CA GLN A 106 -4.10 0.59 -7.11
C GLN A 106 -3.26 0.77 -5.86
N LEU A 107 -2.02 0.30 -5.87
CA LEU A 107 -1.05 0.49 -4.78
C LEU A 107 -0.88 1.98 -4.49
N VAL A 108 -0.52 2.75 -5.51
CA VAL A 108 -0.36 4.20 -5.37
C VAL A 108 -1.67 4.85 -4.97
N ARG A 109 -2.80 4.52 -5.61
CA ARG A 109 -4.10 5.09 -5.27
C ARG A 109 -4.47 4.86 -3.81
N ARG A 110 -4.20 3.68 -3.27
CA ARG A 110 -4.54 3.31 -1.88
C ARG A 110 -3.62 4.00 -0.89
N VAL A 111 -2.33 4.10 -1.19
CA VAL A 111 -1.36 4.84 -0.36
C VAL A 111 -1.66 6.34 -0.35
N MET A 112 -1.95 6.95 -1.50
CA MET A 112 -2.25 8.40 -1.58
C MET A 112 -3.53 8.79 -0.82
N ARG A 113 -4.49 7.87 -0.72
CA ARG A 113 -5.73 8.06 0.04
C ARG A 113 -5.55 7.98 1.55
N LEU A 114 -4.35 7.68 2.05
CA LEU A 114 -4.02 7.82 3.47
C LEU A 114 -3.86 9.29 3.87
N THR A 115 -3.56 10.17 2.91
CA THR A 115 -3.52 11.61 3.12
C THR A 115 -4.86 12.24 2.76
N ASP A 116 -5.33 13.15 3.61
CA ASP A 116 -6.44 14.03 3.28
C ASP A 116 -6.01 15.20 2.37
N VAL A 117 -4.70 15.36 2.13
CA VAL A 117 -4.08 16.47 1.38
C VAL A 117 -4.46 16.47 -0.11
N ASN A 118 -4.79 15.31 -0.67
CA ASN A 118 -5.24 15.19 -2.06
C ASN A 118 -6.77 15.33 -2.23
N VAL A 119 -7.48 15.83 -1.20
CA VAL A 119 -8.92 16.11 -1.27
C VAL A 119 -9.17 17.47 -1.91
N GLY A 120 -9.80 17.43 -3.08
CA GLY A 120 -10.58 18.55 -3.60
C GLY A 120 -12.02 18.48 -3.10
N VAL A 121 -12.69 19.62 -3.08
CA VAL A 121 -14.14 19.69 -2.93
C VAL A 121 -14.75 19.81 -4.32
N SER A 122 -15.65 18.90 -4.67
CA SER A 122 -16.47 19.01 -5.89
C SER A 122 -17.93 19.14 -5.48
N HIS A 123 -18.67 20.03 -6.15
CA HIS A 123 -20.11 20.14 -5.93
C HIS A 123 -20.83 19.06 -6.74
N ASN A 124 -21.54 18.18 -6.06
CA ASN A 124 -22.44 17.25 -6.72
C ASN A 124 -23.69 18.02 -7.17
N SER A 125 -23.81 18.25 -8.48
CA SER A 125 -24.92 19.00 -9.09
C SER A 125 -26.30 18.39 -8.85
N MET A 126 -26.40 17.10 -8.53
CA MET A 126 -27.69 16.45 -8.24
C MET A 126 -28.12 16.56 -6.77
N THR A 127 -27.18 16.66 -5.83
CA THR A 127 -27.50 16.65 -4.39
C THR A 127 -27.22 17.99 -3.69
N GLY A 128 -26.59 18.94 -4.38
CA GLY A 128 -26.20 20.24 -3.83
C GLY A 128 -25.11 20.16 -2.75
N ARG A 129 -24.59 18.96 -2.46
CA ARG A 129 -23.62 18.73 -1.39
C ARG A 129 -22.19 18.74 -1.94
N ALA A 130 -21.30 19.32 -1.14
CA ALA A 130 -19.86 19.20 -1.31
C ALA A 130 -19.44 17.73 -1.12
N VAL A 131 -18.87 17.12 -2.16
CA VAL A 131 -18.29 15.78 -2.11
C VAL A 131 -16.77 15.90 -2.13
N ARG A 132 -16.10 15.16 -1.23
CA ARG A 132 -14.64 15.02 -1.23
C ARG A 132 -14.23 14.24 -2.48
N VAL A 133 -13.56 14.90 -3.42
CA VAL A 133 -13.01 14.28 -4.62
C VAL A 133 -11.50 14.21 -4.49
N TYR A 134 -10.99 13.00 -4.40
CA TYR A 134 -9.56 12.74 -4.45
C TYR A 134 -9.11 12.92 -5.90
N ARG A 135 -8.17 13.84 -6.16
CA ARG A 135 -7.58 13.99 -7.49
C ARG A 135 -6.63 12.83 -7.73
N ASP A 136 -6.90 12.04 -8.77
CA ASP A 136 -5.98 10.99 -9.19
C ASP A 136 -4.68 11.62 -9.74
N LEU A 137 -3.56 10.95 -9.49
CA LEU A 137 -2.25 11.36 -9.99
C LEU A 137 -2.14 11.11 -11.50
N PRO A 138 -1.41 11.97 -12.24
CA PRO A 138 -1.13 11.71 -13.65
C PRO A 138 -0.42 10.34 -13.82
N PRO A 139 -0.72 9.57 -14.87
CA PRO A 139 -0.20 8.21 -15.05
C PRO A 139 1.33 8.10 -14.92
N ARG A 140 2.09 9.07 -15.43
CA ARG A 140 3.55 9.09 -15.32
C ARG A 140 4.03 9.26 -13.88
N VAL A 141 3.35 10.09 -13.09
CA VAL A 141 3.65 10.30 -11.67
C VAL A 141 3.30 9.04 -10.88
N THR A 142 2.15 8.44 -11.17
CA THR A 142 1.71 7.17 -10.57
C THR A 142 2.75 6.07 -10.78
N ARG A 143 3.29 5.91 -12.00
CA ARG A 143 4.33 4.89 -12.26
C ARG A 143 5.63 5.15 -11.48
N LEU A 144 6.07 6.41 -11.37
CA LEU A 144 7.28 6.75 -10.61
C LEU A 144 7.11 6.42 -9.13
N VAL A 145 6.02 6.89 -8.51
CA VAL A 145 5.75 6.59 -7.10
C VAL A 145 5.56 5.09 -6.89
N GLY A 146 4.84 4.43 -7.79
CA GLY A 146 4.63 2.99 -7.75
C GLY A 146 5.94 2.22 -7.78
N ARG A 147 6.86 2.57 -8.68
CA ARG A 147 8.20 1.98 -8.75
C ARG A 147 8.95 2.10 -7.42
N TRP A 148 8.95 3.28 -6.80
CA TRP A 148 9.64 3.48 -5.52
C TRP A 148 8.99 2.70 -4.38
N LEU A 149 7.66 2.62 -4.34
CA LEU A 149 6.96 1.78 -3.35
C LEU A 149 7.30 0.29 -3.53
N VAL A 150 7.38 -0.19 -4.78
CA VAL A 150 7.80 -1.56 -5.09
C VAL A 150 9.26 -1.79 -4.70
N GLU A 151 10.14 -0.82 -4.91
CA GLU A 151 11.55 -0.89 -4.50
C GLU A 151 11.70 -0.98 -2.97
N VAL A 152 10.94 -0.18 -2.22
CA VAL A 152 10.99 -0.17 -0.75
C VAL A 152 10.37 -1.44 -0.16
N TYR A 153 9.21 -1.86 -0.66
CA TYR A 153 8.37 -2.87 0.01
C TYR A 153 8.18 -4.17 -0.76
N GLY A 154 8.45 -4.21 -2.06
CA GLY A 154 7.94 -5.27 -2.94
C GLY A 154 8.46 -6.67 -2.60
N ARG A 155 9.75 -6.81 -2.28
CA ARG A 155 10.33 -8.08 -1.86
C ARG A 155 9.71 -8.59 -0.56
N ALA A 156 9.56 -7.72 0.43
CA ALA A 156 8.94 -8.07 1.71
C ALA A 156 7.45 -8.37 1.53
N GLY A 157 6.75 -7.61 0.68
CA GLY A 157 5.34 -7.80 0.35
C GLY A 157 5.05 -9.17 -0.23
N LEU A 158 5.80 -9.60 -1.25
CA LEU A 158 5.66 -10.93 -1.83
C LEU A 158 5.94 -12.05 -0.82
N TYR A 159 7.02 -11.90 -0.04
CA TYR A 159 7.42 -12.93 0.93
C TYR A 159 6.41 -13.06 2.08
N ILE A 160 6.00 -11.95 2.69
CA ILE A 160 5.02 -11.94 3.78
C ILE A 160 3.66 -12.46 3.28
N ALA A 161 3.25 -12.09 2.07
CA ALA A 161 2.01 -12.59 1.49
C ALA A 161 2.00 -14.13 1.41
N GLY A 162 3.07 -14.73 0.87
CA GLY A 162 3.20 -16.19 0.81
C GLY A 162 3.21 -16.84 2.19
N LEU A 163 3.89 -16.25 3.19
CA LEU A 163 3.89 -16.77 4.56
C LEU A 163 2.50 -16.74 5.20
N GLU A 164 1.75 -15.65 5.03
CA GLU A 164 0.43 -15.48 5.62
C GLU A 164 -0.61 -16.42 4.98
N THR A 165 -0.55 -16.63 3.66
CA THR A 165 -1.44 -17.57 2.97
C THR A 165 -1.10 -19.02 3.35
N ALA A 166 0.19 -19.40 3.37
CA ALA A 166 0.58 -20.75 3.81
C ALA A 166 0.26 -21.01 5.30
N ALA A 167 0.25 -19.98 6.14
CA ALA A 167 -0.21 -20.12 7.53
C ALA A 167 -1.72 -20.38 7.60
N MET A 168 -2.53 -19.71 6.77
CA MET A 168 -3.97 -19.93 6.68
C MET A 168 -4.31 -21.33 6.17
N ASP A 169 -3.67 -21.78 5.10
CA ASP A 169 -3.92 -23.10 4.52
C ASP A 169 -3.65 -24.22 5.54
N ARG A 170 -2.56 -24.09 6.30
CA ARG A 170 -2.23 -25.03 7.40
C ARG A 170 -3.25 -24.99 8.54
N ALA A 171 -3.76 -23.80 8.88
CA ALA A 171 -4.79 -23.66 9.90
C ALA A 171 -6.13 -24.28 9.44
N ALA A 172 -6.50 -24.07 8.18
CA ALA A 172 -7.69 -24.65 7.58
C ALA A 172 -7.61 -26.19 7.52
N ALA A 173 -6.46 -26.74 7.10
CA ALA A 173 -6.22 -28.18 7.07
C ALA A 173 -6.36 -28.82 8.46
N ARG A 174 -5.76 -28.21 9.50
CA ARG A 174 -5.90 -28.68 10.90
C ARG A 174 -7.33 -28.61 11.41
N ALA A 175 -8.07 -27.57 11.05
CA ALA A 175 -9.48 -27.44 11.45
C ALA A 175 -10.36 -28.48 10.76
N ALA A 176 -10.10 -28.80 9.49
CA ALA A 176 -10.77 -29.86 8.77
C ALA A 176 -10.49 -31.24 9.40
N GLU A 177 -9.22 -31.55 9.68
CA GLU A 177 -8.81 -32.79 10.34
C GLU A 177 -9.47 -32.96 11.72
N LEU A 178 -9.56 -31.88 12.50
CA LEU A 178 -10.27 -31.89 13.78
C LEU A 178 -11.77 -32.14 13.60
N ASN A 179 -12.41 -31.50 12.63
CA ASN A 179 -13.84 -31.70 12.34
C ASN A 179 -14.12 -33.14 11.91
N ASP A 180 -13.26 -33.73 11.08
CA ASP A 180 -13.38 -35.13 10.66
C ASP A 180 -13.24 -36.09 11.86
N ALA A 181 -12.26 -35.84 12.74
CA ALA A 181 -12.07 -36.61 13.96
C ALA A 181 -13.26 -36.49 14.94
N LEU A 182 -13.84 -35.29 15.08
CA LEU A 182 -15.04 -35.07 15.88
C LEU A 182 -16.27 -35.75 15.27
N GLY A 183 -16.40 -35.78 13.94
CA GLY A 183 -17.47 -36.46 13.23
C GLY A 183 -17.46 -37.98 13.41
N ALA A 184 -16.29 -38.58 13.63
CA ALA A 184 -16.13 -40.01 13.91
C ALA A 184 -16.58 -40.44 15.33
N LEU A 185 -16.97 -39.50 16.19
CA LEU A 185 -17.50 -39.79 17.54
C LEU A 185 -19.01 -40.09 17.56
N VAL A 186 -19.71 -39.97 16.42
CA VAL A 186 -21.15 -40.21 16.24
C VAL A 186 -21.37 -41.40 15.32
#